data_AF-V8NFC9-F1
#
_entry.id   AF-V8NFC9-F1
#
_cell.length_a   1.000
_cell.length_b   1.000
_cell.length_c   1.000
_cell.angle_alpha   90.00
_cell.angle_beta   90.00
_cell.angle_gamma   90.00
#
_symmetry.space_group_name_H-M   'P 1'
#
loop_
_entity.id
_entity.type
_entity.pdbx_description
1 polymer ?
#
loop_
_entity_poly.entity_id
_entity_poly.type
_entity_poly.pdbx_seq_one_letter_code
_entity_poly.pdbx_strand_id
1 'polypeptide(L)'
;FNGLLLRCRELDTWTQDLVLPSVVWLSGFFNPQSFLTAIMQTTARKNNWSLDKMCLTTDVTKKSREDYGHPPREGAYIFGLYMEGARWDIQAGVVAEARLKDLTPMLPVIFARAIPIERQETKHIYKCPIHNYRVCNQRRPKKG
;
A
#
# COMPACT_ATOMS: atom_id res chain seq x y z
N PHE A 1 21.84 -1.40 -8.50
CA PHE A 1 22.55 -0.91 -7.29
C PHE A 1 21.70 0.00 -6.40
N ASN A 2 21.03 1.04 -6.90
CA ASN A 2 20.24 1.96 -6.06
C ASN A 2 19.11 1.32 -5.24
N GLY A 3 18.41 0.30 -5.77
CA GLY A 3 17.32 -0.37 -5.03
C GLY A 3 17.78 -1.18 -3.82
N LEU A 4 18.99 -1.74 -3.84
CA LEU A 4 19.55 -2.49 -2.70
C LEU A 4 19.94 -1.53 -1.58
N LEU A 5 20.58 -0.42 -1.92
CA LEU A 5 21.03 0.58 -0.95
C LEU A 5 19.85 1.23 -0.21
N LEU A 6 18.75 1.49 -0.93
CA LEU A 6 17.52 2.01 -0.33
C LEU A 6 16.88 0.99 0.63
N ARG A 7 16.87 -0.30 0.27
CA ARG A 7 16.40 -1.36 1.17
C ARG A 7 17.25 -1.49 2.42
N CYS A 8 18.58 -1.42 2.30
CA CYS A 8 19.48 -1.45 3.45
C CYS A 8 19.25 -0.27 4.39
N ARG A 9 19.04 0.94 3.85
CA ARG A 9 18.72 2.14 4.66
C ARG A 9 17.38 2.01 5.39
N GLU A 10 16.35 1.53 4.71
CA GLU A 10 15.06 1.31 5.36
C GLU A 10 15.19 0.25 6.46
N LEU A 11 15.85 -0.88 6.20
CA LEU A 11 16.12 -1.89 7.22
C LEU A 11 16.87 -1.33 8.43
N ASP A 12 17.86 -0.46 8.21
CA ASP A 12 18.60 0.22 9.27
C ASP A 12 17.66 1.05 10.16
N THR A 13 16.74 1.84 9.56
CA THR A 13 15.69 2.56 10.28
C THR A 13 14.80 1.63 11.12
N TRP A 14 14.40 0.47 10.58
CA TRP A 14 13.60 -0.51 11.31
C TRP A 14 14.38 -1.13 12.49
N THR A 15 15.68 -1.36 12.33
CA THR A 15 16.51 -2.01 13.35
C THR A 15 16.97 -1.09 14.46
N GLN A 16 17.09 0.21 14.22
CA GLN A 16 17.59 1.16 15.22
C GLN A 16 16.60 1.36 16.37
N ASP A 17 15.32 1.59 16.06
CA ASP A 17 14.32 1.93 17.07
C ASP A 17 13.36 0.77 17.39
N LEU A 18 13.29 -0.28 16.55
CA LEU A 18 12.27 -1.34 16.61
C LEU A 18 10.82 -0.80 16.68
N VAL A 19 10.63 0.46 16.29
CA VAL A 19 9.36 1.18 16.26
C VAL A 19 8.88 1.25 14.81
N LEU A 20 7.56 1.19 14.62
CA LEU A 20 6.93 1.37 13.33
C LEU A 20 7.28 2.76 12.75
N PRO A 21 7.93 2.86 11.58
CA PRO A 21 8.21 4.14 10.94
C PRO A 21 6.92 4.92 10.64
N SER A 22 7.02 6.24 10.52
CA SER A 22 5.86 7.07 10.18
C SER A 22 5.21 6.65 8.87
N VAL A 23 6.02 6.30 7.87
CA VAL A 23 5.58 5.84 6.55
C VAL A 23 6.46 4.67 6.10
N VAL A 24 5.83 3.57 5.69
CA VAL A 24 6.50 2.29 5.42
C VAL A 24 6.63 2.03 3.93
N TRP A 25 7.83 1.69 3.45
CA TRP A 25 8.06 1.36 2.05
C TRP A 25 7.63 -0.07 1.73
N LEU A 26 6.35 -0.27 1.38
CA LEU A 26 5.78 -1.61 1.21
C LEU A 26 6.47 -2.42 0.11
N SER A 27 6.84 -1.78 -1.01
CA SER A 27 7.58 -2.43 -2.11
C SER A 27 9.05 -2.75 -1.77
N GLY A 28 9.54 -2.26 -0.64
CA GLY A 28 10.87 -2.57 -0.12
C GLY A 28 10.96 -3.95 0.53
N PHE A 29 9.84 -4.48 1.03
CA PHE A 29 9.80 -5.78 1.72
C PHE A 29 9.98 -6.96 0.77
N PHE A 30 10.63 -8.01 1.27
CA PHE A 30 10.69 -9.31 0.59
C PHE A 30 9.33 -10.02 0.61
N ASN A 31 8.58 -9.87 1.70
CA ASN A 31 7.22 -10.40 1.86
C ASN A 31 6.28 -9.29 2.36
N PRO A 32 5.66 -8.48 1.48
CA PRO A 32 4.73 -7.43 1.91
C PRO A 32 3.46 -8.00 2.56
N GLN A 33 3.08 -9.24 2.24
CA GLN A 33 1.89 -9.87 2.80
C GLN A 33 2.03 -10.15 4.30
N SER A 34 3.23 -10.51 4.79
CA SER A 34 3.44 -10.70 6.23
C SER A 34 3.24 -9.40 7.01
N PHE A 35 3.66 -8.26 6.44
CA PHE A 35 3.44 -6.94 7.03
C PHE A 35 1.94 -6.59 7.11
N LEU A 36 1.20 -6.81 6.02
CA LEU A 36 -0.24 -6.61 5.98
C LEU A 36 -0.98 -7.49 7.00
N THR A 37 -0.59 -8.76 7.12
CA THR A 37 -1.11 -9.68 8.15
C THR A 37 -0.75 -9.20 9.56
N ALA A 38 0.44 -8.64 9.77
CA ALA A 38 0.85 -8.11 11.08
C ALA A 38 -0.04 -6.92 11.50
N ILE A 39 -0.45 -6.07 10.57
CA ILE A 39 -1.43 -4.99 10.84
C ILE A 39 -2.76 -5.59 11.29
N MET A 40 -3.25 -6.63 10.61
CA MET A 40 -4.50 -7.32 11.00
C MET A 40 -4.39 -7.93 12.38
N GLN A 41 -3.30 -8.66 12.67
CA GLN A 41 -3.05 -9.28 13.96
C GLN A 41 -2.96 -8.26 15.10
N THR A 42 -2.22 -7.18 14.89
CA THR A 42 -2.05 -6.12 15.90
C THR A 42 -3.38 -5.44 16.21
N THR A 43 -4.16 -5.15 15.17
CA THR A 43 -5.48 -4.50 15.32
C THR A 43 -6.48 -5.45 15.97
N ALA A 44 -6.50 -6.72 15.58
CA ALA A 44 -7.36 -7.73 16.17
C ALA A 44 -7.06 -7.94 17.67
N ARG A 45 -5.77 -8.05 18.03
CA ARG A 45 -5.33 -8.17 19.43
C ARG A 45 -5.70 -6.95 20.26
N LYS A 46 -5.46 -5.74 19.75
CA LYS A 46 -5.80 -4.49 20.46
C LYS A 46 -7.30 -4.37 20.75
N ASN A 47 -8.15 -4.84 19.84
CA ASN A 47 -9.60 -4.74 19.94
C ASN A 47 -10.30 -6.02 20.45
N ASN A 48 -9.54 -7.05 20.81
CA ASN A 48 -10.07 -8.39 21.16
C ASN A 48 -11.03 -8.96 20.09
N TRP A 49 -10.69 -8.78 18.82
CA TRP A 49 -11.45 -9.32 17.68
C TRP A 49 -10.85 -10.63 17.18
N SER A 50 -11.70 -11.48 16.60
CA SER A 50 -11.23 -12.69 15.90
C SER A 50 -10.57 -12.32 14.57
N LEU A 51 -9.36 -12.83 14.33
CA LEU A 51 -8.59 -12.57 13.11
C LEU A 51 -9.33 -13.03 11.85
N ASP A 52 -10.11 -14.11 11.93
CA ASP A 52 -10.84 -14.69 10.80
C ASP A 52 -11.94 -13.75 10.26
N LYS A 53 -12.40 -12.81 11.10
CA LYS A 53 -13.42 -11.82 10.74
C LYS A 53 -12.84 -10.47 10.34
N MET A 54 -11.53 -10.38 10.14
CA MET A 54 -10.85 -9.13 9.78
C MET A 54 -10.57 -9.07 8.28
N CYS A 55 -10.60 -7.85 7.74
CA CYS A 55 -10.17 -7.53 6.39
C CYS A 55 -9.32 -6.26 6.40
N LEU A 56 -8.52 -6.08 5.34
CA LEU A 56 -7.77 -4.85 5.13
C LEU A 56 -8.58 -3.87 4.30
N THR A 57 -8.53 -2.61 4.71
CA THR A 57 -9.05 -1.46 3.96
C THR A 57 -7.91 -0.48 3.74
N THR A 58 -7.85 0.07 2.54
CA THR A 58 -6.79 0.98 2.11
C THR A 58 -7.39 2.26 1.58
N ASP A 59 -6.99 3.38 2.14
CA ASP A 59 -7.46 4.71 1.77
C ASP A 59 -6.28 5.51 1.19
N VAL A 60 -6.36 5.97 -0.07
CA VAL A 60 -5.29 6.76 -0.68
C VAL A 60 -5.34 8.19 -0.11
N THR A 61 -4.21 8.68 0.39
CA THR A 61 -4.12 10.00 1.02
C THR A 61 -3.68 11.08 0.02
N LYS A 62 -3.85 12.35 0.38
CA LYS A 62 -3.39 13.49 -0.44
C LYS A 62 -1.99 13.98 -0.06
N LYS A 63 -1.36 13.35 0.93
CA LYS A 63 -0.10 13.80 1.55
C LYS A 63 1.08 13.04 1.00
N SER A 64 2.24 13.70 0.98
CA SER A 64 3.53 13.13 0.69
C SER A 64 4.11 12.44 1.92
N ARG A 65 5.18 11.67 1.77
CA ARG A 65 5.79 10.94 2.89
C ARG A 65 6.39 11.88 3.94
N GLU A 66 6.85 13.06 3.52
CA GLU A 66 7.48 14.08 4.35
C GLU A 66 6.48 14.74 5.31
N ASP A 67 5.19 14.69 4.99
CA ASP A 67 4.12 15.29 5.80
C ASP A 67 3.77 14.45 7.05
N TYR A 68 4.35 13.26 7.21
CA TYR A 68 4.05 12.32 8.29
C TYR A 68 5.20 12.27 9.31
N GLY A 69 5.00 12.92 10.45
CA GLY A 69 5.96 12.93 11.56
C GLY A 69 5.87 11.73 12.51
N HIS A 70 4.77 10.98 12.49
CA HIS A 70 4.56 9.84 13.39
C HIS A 70 3.67 8.77 12.73
N PRO A 71 3.77 7.49 13.15
CA PRO A 71 2.87 6.45 12.67
C PRO A 71 1.42 6.71 13.14
N PRO A 72 0.41 6.12 12.47
CA PRO A 72 -0.96 6.20 12.92
C PRO A 72 -1.16 5.36 14.19
N ARG A 73 -2.18 5.70 14.99
CA ARG A 73 -2.55 4.95 16.22
C ARG A 73 -2.91 3.49 15.90
N GLU A 74 -3.57 3.28 14.77
CA GLU A 74 -3.99 1.98 14.24
C GLU A 74 -3.75 1.94 12.73
N GLY A 75 -3.29 0.79 12.22
CA GLY A 75 -2.90 0.65 10.82
C GLY A 75 -1.45 1.08 10.55
N ALA A 76 -1.17 1.39 9.29
CA ALA A 76 0.12 1.89 8.82
C ALA A 76 -0.05 2.78 7.59
N TYR A 77 0.79 3.80 7.46
CA TYR A 77 0.97 4.52 6.20
C TYR A 77 1.97 3.77 5.33
N ILE A 78 1.62 3.51 4.07
CA ILE A 78 2.43 2.76 3.12
C ILE A 78 2.69 3.58 1.85
N PHE A 79 3.86 3.40 1.26
CA PHE A 79 4.21 4.01 -0.03
C PHE A 79 5.00 3.05 -0.92
N GLY A 80 5.28 3.47 -2.15
CA GLY A 80 6.05 2.70 -3.13
C GLY A 80 5.19 1.79 -4.01
N LEU A 81 3.87 1.99 -4.01
CA LEU A 81 2.96 1.33 -4.93
C LEU A 81 2.84 2.15 -6.22
N TYR A 82 2.59 1.46 -7.33
CA TYR A 82 2.40 2.05 -8.65
C TYR A 82 1.08 1.55 -9.24
N MET A 83 0.38 2.39 -9.98
CA MET A 83 -0.78 1.97 -10.77
C MET A 83 -0.33 1.69 -12.19
N GLU A 84 -0.83 0.60 -12.79
CA GLU A 84 -0.65 0.31 -14.21
C GLU A 84 -1.97 0.57 -14.94
N GLY A 85 -1.92 1.26 -16.09
CA GLY A 85 -3.09 1.54 -16.92
C GLY A 85 -4.06 2.60 -16.37
N ALA A 86 -3.81 3.11 -15.17
CA ALA A 86 -4.57 4.20 -14.55
C ALA A 86 -3.65 5.07 -13.68
N ARG A 87 -4.13 6.24 -13.29
CA ARG A 87 -3.46 7.17 -12.36
C ARG A 87 -4.40 7.52 -11.23
N TRP A 88 -3.83 7.88 -10.08
CA TRP A 88 -4.61 8.48 -9.01
C TRP A 88 -4.65 10.00 -9.17
N ASP A 89 -5.84 10.58 -9.24
CA ASP A 89 -6.02 12.02 -9.18
C ASP A 89 -6.05 12.45 -7.70
N ILE A 90 -4.99 13.12 -7.25
CA ILE A 90 -4.85 13.57 -5.86
C ILE A 90 -5.90 14.63 -5.49
N GLN A 91 -6.26 15.51 -6.43
CA GLN A 91 -7.20 16.59 -6.18
C GLN A 91 -8.62 16.03 -6.05
N ALA A 92 -9.04 15.23 -7.03
CA ALA A 92 -10.36 14.63 -7.09
C ALA A 92 -10.52 13.40 -6.18
N GLY A 93 -9.42 12.77 -5.75
CA GLY A 93 -9.46 11.57 -4.90
C GLY A 93 -10.04 10.34 -5.61
N VAL A 94 -9.90 10.27 -6.93
CA VAL A 94 -10.47 9.20 -7.76
C VAL A 94 -9.43 8.62 -8.71
N VAL A 95 -9.69 7.42 -9.19
CA VAL A 95 -8.91 6.81 -10.27
C VAL A 95 -9.27 7.51 -11.58
N ALA A 96 -8.26 7.95 -12.31
CA ALA A 96 -8.36 8.52 -13.65
C ALA A 96 -7.55 7.68 -14.65
N GLU A 97 -7.82 7.83 -15.94
CA GLU A 97 -7.08 7.11 -16.98
C GLU A 97 -5.58 7.46 -16.98
N ALA A 98 -4.71 6.55 -17.40
CA ALA A 98 -3.29 6.84 -17.55
C ALA A 98 -3.06 7.94 -18.61
N ARG A 99 -2.03 8.77 -18.42
CA ARG A 99 -1.61 9.74 -19.45
C ARG A 99 -0.73 9.05 -20.49
N LEU A 100 -0.86 9.46 -21.75
CA LEU A 100 0.05 9.00 -22.80
C LEU A 100 1.49 9.34 -22.39
N LYS A 101 2.37 8.33 -22.35
CA LYS A 101 3.77 8.34 -21.87
C LYS A 101 4.01 8.12 -20.37
N ASP A 102 2.97 8.01 -19.53
CA ASP A 102 3.11 7.64 -18.13
C ASP A 102 2.44 6.28 -17.86
N LEU A 103 3.20 5.21 -18.06
CA LEU A 103 2.69 3.84 -18.03
C LEU A 103 2.50 3.30 -16.61
N THR A 104 3.24 3.83 -15.64
CA THR A 104 3.22 3.37 -14.24
C THR A 104 3.36 4.54 -13.26
N PRO A 105 2.34 5.42 -13.14
CA PRO A 105 2.35 6.49 -12.17
C PRO A 105 2.46 5.93 -10.74
N MET A 106 3.25 6.63 -9.90
CA MET A 106 3.38 6.31 -8.48
C MET A 106 2.11 6.72 -7.72
N LEU A 107 1.68 5.86 -6.80
CA LEU A 107 0.59 6.20 -5.88
C LEU A 107 1.09 7.11 -4.75
N PRO A 108 0.26 8.06 -4.30
CA PRO A 108 0.48 8.76 -3.04
C PRO A 108 0.56 7.79 -1.86
N VAL A 109 0.86 8.32 -0.67
CA VAL A 109 0.83 7.54 0.55
C VAL A 109 -0.57 6.96 0.75
N ILE A 110 -0.65 5.67 1.04
CA ILE A 110 -1.89 4.95 1.30
C ILE A 110 -1.96 4.64 2.79
N PHE A 111 -3.12 4.83 3.38
CA PHE A 111 -3.38 4.42 4.75
C PHE A 111 -4.00 3.02 4.75
N ALA A 112 -3.27 2.03 5.25
CA ALA A 112 -3.74 0.65 5.38
C ALA A 112 -4.19 0.40 6.83
N ARG A 113 -5.44 -0.02 7.00
CA ARG A 113 -6.03 -0.35 8.30
C ARG A 113 -6.81 -1.64 8.24
N ALA A 114 -6.88 -2.35 9.36
CA ALA A 114 -7.68 -3.55 9.46
C ALA A 114 -9.03 -3.22 10.09
N ILE A 115 -10.12 -3.75 9.52
CA ILE A 115 -11.47 -3.60 10.06
C ILE A 115 -12.20 -4.95 10.03
N PRO A 116 -13.22 -5.14 10.88
CA PRO A 116 -14.11 -6.28 10.75
C PRO A 116 -14.80 -6.28 9.38
N ILE A 117 -14.95 -7.46 8.76
CA ILE A 117 -15.58 -7.65 7.44
C ILE A 117 -16.98 -7.03 7.40
N GLU A 118 -17.72 -7.13 8.51
CA GLU A 118 -19.07 -6.58 8.66
C GLU A 118 -19.12 -5.05 8.52
N ARG A 119 -18.00 -4.36 8.80
CA ARG A 119 -17.87 -2.89 8.69
C ARG A 119 -17.30 -2.46 7.34
N GLN A 120 -17.01 -3.39 6.44
CA GLN A 120 -16.43 -3.08 5.15
C GLN A 120 -17.51 -2.62 4.18
N GLU A 121 -17.54 -1.33 3.90
CA GLU A 121 -18.38 -0.78 2.84
C GLU A 121 -17.76 -1.06 1.48
N THR A 122 -18.51 -1.71 0.59
CA THR A 122 -18.04 -2.04 -0.78
C THR A 122 -18.77 -1.26 -1.87
N LYS A 123 -19.78 -0.46 -1.52
CA LYS A 123 -20.72 0.14 -2.49
C LYS A 123 -20.08 1.20 -3.40
N HIS A 124 -18.98 1.83 -2.99
CA HIS A 124 -18.28 2.85 -3.78
C HIS A 124 -16.76 2.63 -3.82
N ILE A 125 -16.29 1.42 -3.50
CA ILE A 125 -14.86 1.09 -3.48
C ILE A 125 -14.49 0.28 -4.72
N TYR A 126 -13.56 0.81 -5.50
CA TYR A 126 -12.97 0.06 -6.60
C TYR A 126 -11.97 -0.97 -6.06
N LYS A 127 -12.23 -2.26 -6.32
CA LYS A 127 -11.34 -3.36 -5.92
C LYS A 127 -10.14 -3.43 -6.86
N CYS A 128 -9.03 -2.78 -6.48
CA CYS A 128 -7.75 -2.89 -7.19
C CYS A 128 -7.01 -4.20 -6.84
N PRO A 129 -6.73 -5.10 -7.81
CA PRO A 129 -5.83 -6.23 -7.57
C PRO A 129 -4.37 -5.75 -7.43
N ILE A 130 -3.74 -6.05 -6.30
CA ILE A 130 -2.35 -5.69 -6.02
C ILE A 130 -1.43 -6.81 -6.52
N HIS A 131 -0.45 -6.46 -7.36
CA HIS A 131 0.52 -7.41 -7.90
C HIS A 131 1.93 -7.07 -7.37
N ASN A 132 2.69 -8.11 -6.98
CA ASN A 132 4.06 -7.96 -6.48
C ASN A 132 5.10 -7.77 -7.60
N TYR A 133 4.69 -7.92 -8.86
CA TYR A 133 5.55 -7.77 -10.03
C TYR A 133 5.00 -6.67 -10.93
N ARG A 134 5.89 -5.92 -11.61
CA ARG A 134 5.48 -5.20 -12.81
C ARG A 134 5.02 -6.27 -13.79
N VAL A 135 3.75 -6.24 -14.20
CA VAL A 135 3.32 -7.08 -15.31
C VAL A 135 4.09 -6.55 -16.52
N CYS A 136 5.19 -7.23 -16.86
CA CYS A 136 5.80 -7.03 -18.16
C CYS A 136 4.74 -7.52 -19.14
N ASN A 137 3.99 -6.60 -19.74
CA ASN A 137 3.07 -6.87 -20.83
C ASN A 137 3.89 -7.46 -21.99
N GLN A 138 4.13 -8.77 -21.92
CA GLN A 138 4.52 -9.58 -23.05
C GLN A 138 3.34 -9.45 -24.00
N ARG A 139 3.55 -8.62 -25.03
CA ARG A 139 2.62 -8.37 -26.12
C ARG A 139 1.93 -9.69 -26.47
N ARG A 140 0.63 -9.80 -26.14
CA ARG A 140 -0.17 -10.92 -26.66
C ARG A 140 -0.10 -10.79 -28.19
N PRO A 141 0.38 -11.80 -28.94
CA PRO A 141 0.25 -11.77 -30.38
C PRO A 141 -1.25 -11.74 -30.69
N LYS A 142 -1.68 -10.75 -31.48
CA LYS A 142 -3.02 -10.77 -32.08
C LYS A 142 -3.11 -12.07 -32.88
N LYS A 143 -3.96 -13.01 -32.45
CA LYS A 143 -4.37 -14.11 -33.33
C LYS A 143 -5.16 -13.47 -34.47
N GLY A 144 -4.67 -13.68 -35.68
CA GLY A 144 -5.42 -13.43 -36.92
C GLY A 144 -6.48 -14.49 -37.16
#